data_AF-A0A949BMW3-F1
#
_entry.id   AF-A0A949BMW3-F1
#
_cell.length_a   1.000
_cell.length_b   1.000
_cell.length_c   1.000
_cell.angle_alpha   90.00
_cell.angle_beta   90.00
_cell.angle_gamma   90.00
#
_symmetry.space_group_name_H-M   'P 1'
#
loop_
_entity.id
_entity.type
_entity.pdbx_description
1 polymer ?
#
loop_
_entity_poly.entity_id
_entity_poly.type
_entity_poly.pdbx_seq_one_letter_code
_entity_poly.pdbx_strand_id
1 'polypeptide(L)'
;MEKKQYELCVEVLRRLDNAGVLKYLILVGSWCIPFYRDYFKDVPYVSSIRTRDVDFMIPGRIKIKTKIDLVELLKDLGFVVGFQGREGYIRLEHPELAIEFLVPEKGRGSNKPFPLKELGINAQPLRYLNLLTQNVIHTEVDGIKISLPHPVLFAFHKLIIAQLRKNEDKATKDNEGALRILKAVLAKGESAIIKRIFNSILPKWREKVLKAVRREGESELLQILEK
;
A
#
# COMPACT_ATOMS: atom_id res chain seq x y z
N MET A 1 2.16 -19.05 11.94
CA MET A 1 1.76 -17.66 12.27
C MET A 1 1.23 -16.93 11.03
N GLU A 2 1.91 -17.01 9.88
CA GLU A 2 1.49 -16.31 8.63
C GLU A 2 0.12 -16.75 8.06
N LYS A 3 -0.27 -18.03 8.19
CA LYS A 3 -1.53 -18.55 7.61
C LYS A 3 -2.79 -17.91 8.22
N LYS A 4 -2.87 -17.80 9.56
CA LYS A 4 -4.03 -17.21 10.26
C LYS A 4 -4.22 -15.72 9.90
N GLN A 5 -3.12 -14.97 9.82
CA GLN A 5 -3.15 -13.56 9.42
C GLN A 5 -3.66 -13.40 7.99
N TYR A 6 -3.17 -14.24 7.07
CA TYR A 6 -3.60 -14.21 5.68
C TYR A 6 -5.09 -14.55 5.55
N GLU A 7 -5.55 -15.64 6.19
CA GLU A 7 -6.97 -16.04 6.20
C GLU A 7 -7.86 -14.94 6.76
N LEU A 8 -7.47 -14.29 7.87
CA LEU A 8 -8.22 -13.17 8.43
C LEU A 8 -8.22 -11.96 7.48
N CYS A 9 -7.12 -11.67 6.81
CA CYS A 9 -7.05 -10.57 5.83
C CYS A 9 -8.00 -10.83 4.65
N VAL A 10 -8.03 -12.06 4.14
CA VAL A 10 -8.95 -12.46 3.07
C VAL A 10 -10.41 -12.37 3.53
N GLU A 11 -10.73 -12.78 4.77
CA GLU A 11 -12.08 -12.62 5.31
C GLU A 11 -12.47 -11.13 5.46
N VAL A 12 -11.56 -10.27 5.90
CA VAL A 12 -11.80 -8.81 5.92
C VAL A 12 -12.08 -8.29 4.51
N LEU A 13 -11.29 -8.67 3.51
CA LEU A 13 -11.52 -8.30 2.11
C LEU A 13 -12.90 -8.78 1.63
N ARG A 14 -13.30 -10.00 2.00
CA ARG A 14 -14.62 -10.57 1.65
C ARG A 14 -15.76 -9.76 2.27
N ARG A 15 -15.66 -9.39 3.55
CA ARG A 15 -16.65 -8.54 4.23
C ARG A 15 -16.78 -7.17 3.57
N LEU A 16 -15.65 -6.55 3.23
CA LEU A 16 -15.62 -5.25 2.55
C LEU A 16 -16.21 -5.32 1.14
N ASP A 17 -16.00 -6.42 0.42
CA ASP A 17 -16.55 -6.64 -0.92
C ASP A 17 -18.07 -6.86 -0.89
N ASN A 18 -18.54 -7.76 -0.01
CA ASN A 18 -19.96 -8.02 0.20
C ASN A 18 -20.73 -6.77 0.67
N ALA A 19 -20.09 -5.93 1.48
CA ALA A 19 -20.64 -4.64 1.89
C ALA A 19 -20.61 -3.57 0.77
N GLY A 20 -19.99 -3.85 -0.37
CA GLY A 20 -19.85 -2.92 -1.48
C GLY A 20 -18.92 -1.74 -1.20
N VAL A 21 -18.00 -1.88 -0.25
CA VAL A 21 -17.02 -0.86 0.16
C VAL A 21 -15.69 -1.04 -0.58
N LEU A 22 -15.28 -2.28 -0.83
CA LEU A 22 -13.95 -2.61 -1.37
C LEU A 22 -13.64 -1.90 -2.69
N LYS A 23 -14.65 -1.66 -3.54
CA LYS A 23 -14.53 -0.91 -4.80
C LYS A 23 -14.04 0.55 -4.65
N TYR A 24 -14.08 1.11 -3.45
CA TYR A 24 -13.57 2.45 -3.14
C TYR A 24 -12.16 2.43 -2.55
N LEU A 25 -11.63 1.24 -2.25
CA LEU A 25 -10.38 1.05 -1.53
C LEU A 25 -9.31 0.52 -2.48
N ILE A 26 -8.08 0.95 -2.24
CA ILE A 26 -6.87 0.36 -2.81
C ILE A 26 -6.08 -0.20 -1.63
N LEU A 27 -5.81 -1.49 -1.63
CA LEU A 27 -4.92 -2.09 -0.64
C LEU A 27 -3.51 -1.57 -0.93
N VAL A 28 -2.88 -0.97 0.08
CA VAL A 28 -1.53 -0.41 0.03
C VAL A 28 -0.68 -1.02 1.15
N GLY A 29 0.54 -0.50 1.33
CA GLY A 29 1.42 -1.02 2.37
C GLY A 29 1.91 -2.45 2.10
N SER A 30 2.52 -3.07 3.11
CA SER A 30 3.25 -4.33 2.91
C SER A 30 2.33 -5.51 2.54
N TRP A 31 1.02 -5.40 2.78
CA TRP A 31 0.04 -6.39 2.36
C TRP A 31 -0.16 -6.46 0.84
N CYS A 32 0.35 -5.53 0.05
CA CYS A 32 0.39 -5.70 -1.42
C CYS A 32 1.26 -6.90 -1.84
N ILE A 33 2.35 -7.16 -1.11
CA ILE A 33 3.37 -8.17 -1.43
C ILE A 33 2.76 -9.58 -1.65
N PRO A 34 2.02 -10.19 -0.71
CA PRO A 34 1.41 -11.51 -0.94
C PRO A 34 0.48 -11.54 -2.14
N PHE A 35 -0.21 -10.44 -2.43
CA PHE A 35 -1.20 -10.36 -3.49
C PHE A 35 -0.61 -10.01 -4.86
N TYR A 36 0.69 -9.70 -4.94
CA TYR A 36 1.39 -9.66 -6.23
C TYR A 36 1.79 -11.04 -6.75
N ARG A 37 1.43 -12.13 -6.06
CA ARG A 37 1.75 -13.50 -6.50
C ARG A 37 1.32 -13.76 -7.94
N ASP A 38 0.11 -13.36 -8.32
CA ASP A 38 -0.39 -13.59 -9.69
C ASP A 38 0.35 -12.74 -10.72
N TYR A 39 0.73 -11.51 -10.34
CA TYR A 39 1.55 -10.65 -11.20
C TYR A 39 2.92 -11.28 -11.48
N PHE A 40 3.54 -11.88 -10.47
CA PHE A 40 4.87 -12.49 -10.53
C PHE A 40 4.87 -14.01 -10.73
N LYS A 41 3.75 -14.61 -11.14
CA LYS A 41 3.61 -16.08 -11.23
C LYS A 41 4.65 -16.78 -12.13
N ASP A 42 5.20 -16.06 -13.12
CA ASP A 42 6.15 -16.58 -14.10
C ASP A 42 7.62 -16.40 -13.68
N VAL A 43 7.90 -15.84 -12.50
CA VAL A 43 9.26 -15.58 -12.01
C VAL A 43 9.41 -15.97 -10.54
N PRO A 44 10.65 -16.23 -10.06
CA PRO A 44 10.90 -16.46 -8.65
C PRO A 44 10.46 -15.27 -7.80
N TYR A 45 9.38 -15.43 -7.05
CA TYR A 45 8.82 -14.39 -6.19
C TYR A 45 8.56 -14.93 -4.78
N VAL A 46 9.30 -14.40 -3.81
CA VAL A 46 9.12 -14.75 -2.39
C VAL A 46 8.27 -13.69 -1.73
N SER A 47 7.02 -14.04 -1.43
CA SER A 47 6.14 -13.23 -0.61
C SER A 47 6.34 -13.59 0.87
N SER A 48 6.90 -12.67 1.66
CA SER A 48 6.89 -12.78 3.13
C SER A 48 6.34 -11.49 3.72
N ILE A 49 5.31 -11.59 4.57
CA ILE A 49 4.77 -10.45 5.31
C ILE A 49 5.27 -10.53 6.73
N ARG A 50 5.80 -9.42 7.24
CA ARG A 50 6.25 -9.30 8.64
C ARG A 50 5.48 -8.23 9.41
N THR A 51 4.32 -7.80 8.90
CA THR A 51 3.48 -6.78 9.54
C THR A 51 2.05 -7.27 9.74
N ARG A 52 1.43 -6.79 10.82
CA ARG A 52 0.00 -6.94 11.09
C ARG A 52 -0.83 -5.81 10.47
N ASP A 53 -0.17 -4.73 10.06
CA ASP A 53 -0.81 -3.49 9.61
C ASP A 53 -1.28 -3.62 8.16
N VAL A 54 -2.59 -3.70 7.96
CA VAL A 54 -3.28 -3.69 6.67
C VAL A 54 -3.74 -2.27 6.38
N ASP A 55 -3.21 -1.68 5.32
CA ASP A 55 -3.48 -0.29 4.95
C ASP A 55 -4.46 -0.23 3.76
N PHE A 56 -5.62 0.40 3.94
CA PHE A 56 -6.52 0.72 2.84
C PHE A 56 -6.46 2.21 2.50
N MET A 57 -6.11 2.53 1.26
CA MET A 57 -6.17 3.89 0.75
C MET A 57 -7.51 4.17 0.08
N ILE A 58 -8.13 5.30 0.43
CA ILE A 58 -9.22 5.91 -0.33
C ILE A 58 -8.61 6.97 -1.25
N PRO A 59 -8.72 6.86 -2.58
CA PRO A 59 -8.22 7.88 -3.48
C PRO A 59 -9.07 9.16 -3.32
N GLY A 60 -8.41 10.29 -3.03
CA GLY A 60 -9.04 11.51 -2.49
C GLY A 60 -9.94 12.33 -3.43
N ARG A 61 -10.62 11.71 -4.40
CA ARG A 61 -11.68 12.29 -5.24
C ARG A 61 -12.94 11.42 -5.32
N ILE A 62 -13.03 10.34 -4.55
CA ILE A 62 -14.18 9.43 -4.58
C ILE A 62 -15.26 9.91 -3.61
N LYS A 63 -16.50 9.99 -4.10
CA LYS A 63 -17.69 10.10 -3.25
C LYS A 63 -18.18 8.69 -2.89
N ILE A 64 -18.06 8.35 -1.62
CA ILE A 64 -18.56 7.07 -1.09
C ILE A 64 -20.08 7.16 -1.04
N LYS A 65 -20.77 6.24 -1.71
CA LYS A 65 -22.24 6.17 -1.72
C LYS A 65 -22.78 5.12 -0.77
N THR A 66 -21.97 4.10 -0.47
CA THR A 66 -22.29 3.06 0.51
C THR A 66 -22.24 3.65 1.91
N LYS A 67 -23.30 3.45 2.70
CA LYS A 67 -23.34 3.84 4.11
C LYS A 67 -23.33 2.58 4.96
N ILE A 68 -22.22 2.35 5.66
CA ILE A 68 -22.04 1.20 6.55
C ILE A 68 -21.11 1.56 7.69
N ASP A 69 -21.31 0.94 8.85
CA ASP A 69 -20.37 1.06 9.95
C ASP A 69 -19.31 -0.06 9.85
N LEU A 70 -18.07 0.30 9.50
CA LEU A 70 -16.97 -0.67 9.38
C LEU A 70 -16.55 -1.27 10.72
N VAL A 71 -16.79 -0.57 11.84
CA VAL A 71 -16.52 -1.08 13.17
C VAL A 71 -17.47 -2.24 13.45
N GLU A 72 -18.78 -2.02 13.28
CA GLU A 72 -19.76 -3.08 13.51
C GLU A 72 -19.65 -4.21 12.49
N LEU A 73 -19.29 -3.94 11.23
CA LEU A 73 -19.07 -4.97 10.21
C LEU A 73 -17.99 -6.00 10.58
N LEU A 74 -16.94 -5.57 11.29
CA LEU A 74 -15.77 -6.39 11.59
C LEU A 74 -15.69 -6.82 13.07
N LYS A 75 -16.68 -6.43 13.88
CA LYS A 75 -16.71 -6.69 15.33
C LYS A 75 -16.80 -8.18 15.66
N ASP A 76 -17.57 -8.95 14.89
CA ASP A 76 -17.74 -10.39 15.11
C ASP A 76 -16.49 -11.20 14.76
N LEU A 77 -15.60 -10.63 13.94
CA LEU A 77 -14.24 -11.13 13.70
C LEU A 77 -13.27 -10.79 14.85
N GLY A 78 -13.74 -10.10 15.90
CA GLY A 78 -12.94 -9.74 17.07
C GLY A 78 -12.15 -8.44 16.94
N PHE A 79 -12.42 -7.61 15.93
CA PHE A 79 -11.81 -6.29 15.84
C PHE A 79 -12.40 -5.33 16.87
N VAL A 80 -11.54 -4.54 17.51
CA VAL A 80 -11.92 -3.47 18.43
C VAL A 80 -11.42 -2.12 17.92
N VAL A 81 -12.06 -1.03 18.34
CA VAL A 81 -11.62 0.32 17.98
C VAL A 81 -10.44 0.72 18.85
N GLY A 82 -9.30 0.95 18.22
CA GLY A 82 -8.14 1.64 18.78
C GLY A 82 -7.94 3.02 18.15
N PHE A 83 -7.03 3.79 18.74
CA PHE A 83 -6.64 5.11 18.24
C PHE A 83 -5.12 5.20 18.12
N GLN A 84 -4.67 5.80 17.02
CA GLN A 84 -3.26 6.02 16.73
C GLN A 84 -2.95 7.51 16.62
N GLY A 85 -1.76 7.90 17.10
CA GLY A 85 -1.30 9.29 17.07
C GLY A 85 -1.99 10.20 18.08
N ARG A 86 -1.57 11.45 18.14
CA ARG A 86 -2.18 12.47 19.02
C ARG A 86 -3.50 13.00 18.46
N GLU A 87 -3.71 12.76 17.18
CA GLU A 87 -4.79 13.29 16.38
C GLU A 87 -6.01 12.36 16.35
N GLY A 88 -5.90 11.15 16.93
CA GLY A 88 -7.02 10.22 17.10
C GLY A 88 -7.43 9.51 15.82
N TYR A 89 -6.45 9.01 15.05
CA TYR A 89 -6.76 8.21 13.87
C TYR A 89 -7.34 6.86 14.29
N ILE A 90 -8.52 6.52 13.77
CA ILE A 90 -9.18 5.26 14.08
C ILE A 90 -8.39 4.11 13.46
N ARG A 91 -8.13 3.09 14.26
CA ARG A 91 -7.47 1.85 13.88
C ARG A 91 -8.30 0.68 14.36
N LEU A 92 -8.61 -0.27 13.49
CA LEU A 92 -9.33 -1.47 13.92
C LEU A 92 -8.30 -2.52 14.33
N GLU A 93 -8.26 -2.87 15.61
CA GLU A 93 -7.24 -3.72 16.19
C GLU A 93 -7.73 -5.14 16.46
N HIS A 94 -6.91 -6.12 16.11
CA HIS A 94 -7.07 -7.54 16.39
C HIS A 94 -5.69 -8.13 16.74
N PRO A 95 -5.59 -9.21 17.54
CA PRO A 95 -4.29 -9.82 17.85
C PRO A 95 -3.45 -10.14 16.60
N GLU A 96 -4.09 -10.61 15.54
CA GLU A 96 -3.46 -10.99 14.28
C GLU A 96 -3.26 -9.85 13.28
N LEU A 97 -4.15 -8.84 13.26
CA LEU A 97 -4.15 -7.76 12.25
C LEU A 97 -4.51 -6.41 12.87
N ALA A 98 -4.06 -5.33 12.25
CA ALA A 98 -4.58 -4.00 12.51
C ALA A 98 -4.92 -3.34 11.17
N ILE A 99 -6.08 -2.70 11.07
CA ILE A 99 -6.55 -2.07 9.84
C ILE A 99 -6.49 -0.55 9.99
N GLU A 100 -5.82 0.10 9.04
CA GLU A 100 -5.68 1.55 8.96
C GLU A 100 -6.26 2.05 7.63
N PHE A 101 -6.84 3.25 7.67
CA PHE A 101 -7.41 3.90 6.50
C PHE A 101 -6.64 5.17 6.18
N LEU A 102 -6.27 5.33 4.92
CA LEU A 102 -5.35 6.35 4.46
C LEU A 102 -5.98 7.19 3.34
N VAL A 103 -5.64 8.47 3.28
CA VAL A 103 -5.97 9.35 2.16
C VAL A 103 -4.75 10.13 1.70
N PRO A 104 -4.63 10.50 0.40
CA PRO A 104 -3.54 11.37 -0.03
C PRO A 104 -3.62 12.76 0.61
N GLU A 105 -2.53 13.18 1.26
CA GLU A 105 -2.38 14.55 1.78
C GLU A 105 -2.23 15.55 0.61
N LYS A 106 -2.91 16.71 0.71
CA LYS A 106 -2.86 17.79 -0.30
C LYS A 106 -2.46 19.12 0.32
N GLY A 107 -1.86 19.99 -0.50
CA GLY A 107 -1.55 21.38 -0.13
C GLY A 107 -0.53 21.47 1.01
N ARG A 108 -0.77 22.38 1.96
CA ARG A 108 0.13 22.60 3.12
C ARG A 108 0.14 21.42 4.11
N GLY A 109 -0.75 20.45 3.95
CA GLY A 109 -1.00 19.38 4.91
C GLY A 109 -1.79 19.89 6.11
N SER A 110 -2.62 19.04 6.70
CA SER A 110 -3.44 19.44 7.84
C SER A 110 -3.24 18.56 9.07
N ASN A 111 -2.53 17.41 8.98
CA ASN A 111 -2.42 16.39 10.05
C ASN A 111 -3.73 16.08 10.78
N LYS A 112 -4.89 16.43 10.21
CA LYS A 112 -6.20 16.26 10.83
C LYS A 112 -6.80 14.98 10.26
N PRO A 113 -7.47 14.15 11.08
CA PRO A 113 -8.21 13.01 10.58
C PRO A 113 -9.20 13.46 9.51
N PHE A 114 -9.17 12.78 8.36
CA PHE A 114 -10.14 12.99 7.30
C PHE A 114 -11.38 12.14 7.62
N PRO A 115 -12.53 12.74 7.96
CA PRO A 115 -13.71 11.97 8.35
C PRO A 115 -14.28 11.22 7.14
N LEU A 116 -14.51 9.92 7.31
CA LEU A 116 -15.23 9.07 6.37
C LEU A 116 -16.53 8.64 7.03
N LYS A 117 -17.45 9.61 7.17
CA LYS A 117 -18.70 9.46 7.95
C LYS A 117 -19.56 8.31 7.43
N GLU A 118 -19.55 8.11 6.11
CA GLU A 118 -20.26 7.04 5.43
C GLU A 118 -19.75 5.64 5.82
N LEU A 119 -18.53 5.54 6.35
CA LEU A 119 -17.88 4.30 6.75
C LEU A 119 -17.72 4.15 8.28
N GLY A 120 -18.17 5.12 9.08
CA GLY A 120 -18.03 5.09 10.55
C GLY A 120 -16.60 5.29 11.07
N ILE A 121 -15.67 5.73 10.22
CA ILE A 121 -14.24 5.83 10.54
C ILE A 121 -13.64 7.18 10.14
N ASN A 122 -12.36 7.38 10.41
CA ASN A 122 -11.55 8.45 9.85
C ASN A 122 -10.32 7.86 9.13
N ALA A 123 -9.70 8.66 8.28
CA ALA A 123 -8.50 8.29 7.55
C ALA A 123 -7.35 9.24 7.83
N GLN A 124 -6.14 8.70 7.88
CA GLN A 124 -4.91 9.46 8.04
C GLN A 124 -4.47 10.06 6.69
N PRO A 125 -4.28 11.38 6.59
CA PRO A 125 -3.67 11.99 5.41
C PRO A 125 -2.16 11.72 5.39
N LEU A 126 -1.66 11.11 4.32
CA LEU A 126 -0.24 10.84 4.13
C LEU A 126 0.31 11.42 2.83
N ARG A 127 1.55 11.91 2.89
CA ARG A 127 2.29 12.40 1.71
C ARG A 127 2.69 11.23 0.81
N TYR A 128 2.88 11.55 -0.48
CA TYR A 128 3.31 10.61 -1.53
C TYR A 128 2.33 9.46 -1.83
N LEU A 129 1.23 9.34 -1.10
CA LEU A 129 0.22 8.31 -1.32
C LEU A 129 -0.45 8.42 -2.71
N ASN A 130 -0.57 9.64 -3.25
CA ASN A 130 -1.06 9.90 -4.61
C ASN A 130 -0.17 9.32 -5.72
N LEU A 131 1.08 8.95 -5.42
CA LEU A 131 1.91 8.20 -6.36
C LEU A 131 1.27 6.84 -6.69
N LEU A 132 0.73 6.17 -5.67
CA LEU A 132 0.16 4.82 -5.78
C LEU A 132 -1.10 4.78 -6.64
N THR A 133 -1.81 5.92 -6.79
CA THR A 133 -3.04 6.01 -7.60
C THR A 133 -2.77 6.19 -9.09
N GLN A 134 -1.52 6.38 -9.53
CA GLN A 134 -1.22 6.68 -10.94
C GLN A 134 -1.40 5.47 -11.86
N ASN A 135 -1.23 4.26 -11.33
CA ASN A 135 -1.49 3.02 -12.03
C ASN A 135 -1.91 1.96 -11.00
N VAL A 136 -3.20 1.62 -11.02
CA VAL A 136 -3.82 0.62 -10.15
C VAL A 136 -4.06 -0.62 -11.00
N ILE A 137 -3.59 -1.76 -10.51
CA ILE A 137 -3.85 -3.08 -11.08
C ILE A 137 -4.91 -3.80 -10.25
N HIS A 138 -5.53 -4.81 -10.85
CA HIS A 138 -6.49 -5.66 -10.18
C HIS A 138 -6.00 -7.09 -10.18
N THR A 139 -6.23 -7.78 -9.07
CA THR A 139 -6.02 -9.24 -8.95
C THR A 139 -7.23 -9.85 -8.26
N GLU A 140 -7.39 -11.16 -8.38
CA GLU A 140 -8.47 -11.90 -7.74
C GLU A 140 -7.92 -12.81 -6.63
N VAL A 141 -8.58 -12.84 -5.48
CA VAL A 141 -8.22 -13.72 -4.35
C VAL A 141 -9.51 -14.33 -3.83
N ASP A 142 -9.63 -15.66 -3.90
CA ASP A 142 -10.82 -16.40 -3.48
C ASP A 142 -12.15 -15.80 -4.01
N GLY A 143 -12.16 -15.43 -5.29
CA GLY A 143 -13.29 -14.80 -5.99
C GLY A 143 -13.47 -13.30 -5.72
N ILE A 144 -12.59 -12.67 -4.93
CA ILE A 144 -12.68 -11.26 -4.55
C ILE A 144 -11.72 -10.45 -5.43
N LYS A 145 -12.25 -9.47 -6.17
CA LYS A 145 -11.43 -8.55 -6.96
C LYS A 145 -10.87 -7.45 -6.07
N ILE A 146 -9.55 -7.44 -5.88
CA ILE A 146 -8.84 -6.43 -5.08
C ILE A 146 -8.09 -5.44 -5.97
N SER A 147 -7.95 -4.20 -5.50
CA SER A 147 -7.20 -3.13 -6.18
C SER A 147 -5.87 -2.91 -5.48
N LEU A 148 -4.77 -2.91 -6.25
CA LEU A 148 -3.39 -2.75 -5.76
C LEU A 148 -2.68 -1.68 -6.59
N PRO A 149 -1.73 -0.91 -6.02
CA PRO A 149 -0.81 -0.15 -6.85
C PRO A 149 -0.01 -1.09 -7.76
N HIS A 150 0.39 -0.63 -8.94
CA HIS A 150 1.35 -1.36 -9.77
C HIS A 150 2.66 -1.61 -8.99
N PRO A 151 3.30 -2.79 -9.07
CA PRO A 151 4.48 -3.14 -8.26
C PRO A 151 5.62 -2.11 -8.31
N VAL A 152 5.88 -1.55 -9.51
CA VAL A 152 6.86 -0.45 -9.68
C VAL A 152 6.49 0.81 -8.88
N LEU A 153 5.22 1.23 -8.89
CA LEU A 153 4.79 2.40 -8.11
C LEU A 153 4.85 2.12 -6.61
N PHE A 154 4.48 0.90 -6.19
CA PHE A 154 4.67 0.45 -4.82
C PHE A 154 6.14 0.55 -4.38
N ALA A 155 7.06 0.06 -5.19
CA ALA A 155 8.49 0.11 -4.90
C ALA A 155 9.02 1.55 -4.86
N PHE A 156 8.68 2.39 -5.84
CA PHE A 156 9.09 3.81 -5.85
C PHE A 156 8.55 4.57 -4.63
N HIS A 157 7.31 4.31 -4.25
CA HIS A 157 6.73 4.88 -3.04
C HIS A 157 7.55 4.47 -1.80
N LYS A 158 7.89 3.18 -1.66
CA LYS A 158 8.72 2.67 -0.56
C LYS A 158 10.10 3.33 -0.51
N LEU A 159 10.79 3.45 -1.64
CA LEU A 159 12.09 4.16 -1.74
C LEU A 159 12.00 5.64 -1.33
N ILE A 160 10.90 6.31 -1.67
CA ILE A 160 10.67 7.70 -1.31
C ILE A 160 10.42 7.84 0.19
N ILE A 161 9.53 7.02 0.77
CA ILE A 161 9.18 7.14 2.19
C ILE A 161 10.32 6.69 3.11
N ALA A 162 11.16 5.75 2.69
CA ALA A 162 12.32 5.28 3.45
C ALA A 162 13.24 6.45 3.84
N GLN A 163 13.41 7.43 2.96
CA GLN A 163 14.22 8.64 3.20
C GLN A 163 13.60 9.60 4.21
N LEU A 164 12.34 9.40 4.58
CA LEU A 164 11.58 10.23 5.53
C LEU A 164 11.41 9.54 6.89
N ARG A 165 11.78 8.26 6.99
CA ARG A 165 11.72 7.51 8.25
C ARG A 165 12.81 8.00 9.20
N LYS A 166 12.42 8.24 10.45
CA LYS A 166 13.36 8.49 11.55
C LYS A 166 13.99 7.20 12.09
N ASN A 167 13.30 6.07 11.92
CA ASN A 167 13.78 4.76 12.35
C ASN A 167 14.52 4.10 11.18
N GLU A 168 15.82 3.88 11.36
CA GLU A 168 16.70 3.34 10.32
C GLU A 168 16.32 1.91 9.93
N ASP A 169 16.00 1.03 10.88
CA ASP A 169 15.58 -0.35 10.56
C ASP A 169 14.35 -0.39 9.65
N LYS A 170 13.38 0.51 9.87
CA LYS A 170 12.20 0.65 9.01
C LYS A 170 12.58 1.19 7.63
N ALA A 171 13.52 2.14 7.56
CA ALA A 171 14.02 2.66 6.30
C ALA A 171 14.73 1.57 5.47
N THR A 172 15.59 0.78 6.12
CA THR A 172 16.31 -0.35 5.50
C THR A 172 15.33 -1.39 4.97
N LYS A 173 14.36 -1.82 5.79
CA LYS A 173 13.31 -2.77 5.37
C LYS A 173 12.45 -2.24 4.21
N ASP A 174 12.11 -0.95 4.22
CA ASP A 174 11.35 -0.31 3.14
C ASP A 174 12.19 -0.32 1.83
N ASN A 175 13.50 -0.02 1.89
CA ASN A 175 14.41 -0.09 0.73
C ASN A 175 14.57 -1.52 0.19
N GLU A 176 14.94 -2.48 1.05
CA GLU A 176 15.14 -3.88 0.68
C GLU A 176 13.88 -4.46 0.02
N GLY A 177 12.72 -4.21 0.61
CA GLY A 177 11.43 -4.62 0.05
C GLY A 177 11.17 -4.00 -1.31
N ALA A 178 11.43 -2.71 -1.48
CA ALA A 178 11.25 -2.02 -2.76
C ALA A 178 12.16 -2.59 -3.86
N LEU A 179 13.45 -2.79 -3.56
CA LEU A 179 14.42 -3.32 -4.51
C LEU A 179 14.09 -4.76 -4.89
N ARG A 180 13.62 -5.58 -3.95
CA ARG A 180 13.18 -6.94 -4.23
C ARG A 180 12.03 -6.97 -5.23
N ILE A 181 11.05 -6.06 -5.09
CA ILE A 181 9.96 -5.91 -6.06
C ILE A 181 10.50 -5.47 -7.42
N LEU A 182 11.38 -4.46 -7.49
CA LEU A 182 11.93 -3.98 -8.77
C LEU A 182 12.73 -5.08 -9.47
N LYS A 183 13.53 -5.87 -8.74
CA LYS A 183 14.26 -7.02 -9.28
C LYS A 183 13.32 -8.11 -9.80
N ALA A 184 12.20 -8.37 -9.13
CA ALA A 184 11.19 -9.31 -9.63
C ALA A 184 10.54 -8.81 -10.94
N VAL A 185 10.30 -7.49 -11.06
CA VAL A 185 9.83 -6.87 -12.32
C VAL A 185 10.89 -7.01 -13.42
N LEU A 186 12.18 -6.80 -13.11
CA LEU A 186 13.27 -7.02 -14.07
C LEU A 186 13.37 -8.47 -14.53
N ALA A 187 13.29 -9.43 -13.60
CA ALA A 187 13.31 -10.86 -13.91
C ALA A 187 12.14 -11.27 -14.83
N LYS A 188 11.01 -10.54 -14.78
CA LYS A 188 9.86 -10.74 -15.67
C LYS A 188 10.08 -10.15 -17.08
N GLY A 189 11.21 -9.49 -17.33
CA GLY A 189 11.53 -8.82 -18.60
C GLY A 189 10.88 -7.44 -18.75
N GLU A 190 10.38 -6.84 -17.67
CA GLU A 190 9.56 -5.62 -17.71
C GLU A 190 10.36 -4.33 -17.46
N SER A 191 11.63 -4.29 -17.86
CA SER A 191 12.50 -3.10 -17.69
C SER A 191 11.93 -1.84 -18.36
N ALA A 192 11.28 -1.98 -19.52
CA ALA A 192 10.61 -0.89 -20.21
C ALA A 192 9.45 -0.30 -19.39
N ILE A 193 8.74 -1.11 -18.61
CA ILE A 193 7.66 -0.66 -17.72
C ILE A 193 8.23 0.16 -16.57
N ILE A 194 9.35 -0.27 -15.98
CA ILE A 194 10.06 0.48 -14.93
C ILE A 194 10.40 1.88 -15.44
N LYS A 195 11.06 1.97 -16.61
CA LYS A 195 11.45 3.24 -17.22
C LYS A 195 10.25 4.13 -17.57
N ARG A 196 9.19 3.55 -18.16
CA ARG A 196 7.97 4.28 -18.51
C ARG A 196 7.31 4.88 -17.27
N ILE A 197 7.13 4.11 -16.19
CA ILE A 197 6.55 4.59 -14.94
C ILE A 197 7.46 5.62 -14.27
N PHE A 198 8.78 5.41 -14.31
CA PHE A 198 9.72 6.40 -13.79
C PHE A 198 9.58 7.75 -14.50
N ASN A 199 9.44 7.74 -15.83
CA ASN A 199 9.26 8.97 -16.61
C ASN A 199 7.90 9.63 -16.42
N SER A 200 6.87 8.92 -15.94
CA SER A 200 5.54 9.49 -15.69
C SER A 200 5.40 10.15 -14.32
N ILE A 201 6.30 9.89 -13.37
CA ILE A 201 6.24 10.46 -12.02
C ILE A 201 6.90 11.84 -11.95
N LEU A 202 6.55 12.64 -10.93
CA LEU A 202 7.04 14.01 -10.80
C LEU A 202 8.58 14.08 -10.74
N PRO A 203 9.23 15.11 -11.33
CA PRO A 203 10.70 15.25 -11.31
C PRO A 203 11.32 15.13 -9.92
N LYS A 204 10.74 15.80 -8.91
CA LYS A 204 11.21 15.71 -7.51
C LYS A 204 11.10 14.29 -6.91
N TRP A 205 10.18 13.48 -7.41
CA TRP A 205 10.04 12.09 -6.98
C TRP A 205 11.04 11.18 -7.70
N ARG A 206 11.31 11.45 -8.98
CA ARG A 206 12.39 10.80 -9.74
C ARG A 206 13.75 10.98 -9.05
N GLU A 207 14.07 12.20 -8.64
CA GLU A 207 15.30 12.50 -7.89
C GLU A 207 15.43 11.68 -6.61
N LYS A 208 14.33 11.55 -5.84
CA LYS A 208 14.29 10.75 -4.62
C LYS A 208 14.49 9.27 -4.90
N VAL A 209 13.86 8.73 -5.95
CA VAL A 209 14.05 7.34 -6.36
C VAL A 209 15.50 7.11 -6.78
N LEU A 210 16.06 7.94 -7.65
CA LEU A 210 17.47 7.83 -8.08
C LEU A 210 18.42 7.91 -6.89
N LYS A 211 18.20 8.83 -5.95
CA LYS A 211 19.04 8.94 -4.75
C LYS A 211 19.02 7.65 -3.93
N ALA A 212 17.85 7.02 -3.76
CA ALA A 212 17.74 5.77 -3.03
C ALA A 212 18.45 4.62 -3.79
N VAL A 213 18.18 4.45 -5.09
CA VAL A 213 18.81 3.40 -5.91
C VAL A 213 20.34 3.55 -5.94
N ARG A 214 20.87 4.78 -6.04
CA ARG A 214 22.32 5.04 -5.97
C ARG A 214 22.92 4.67 -4.62
N ARG A 215 22.23 4.99 -3.52
CA ARG A 215 22.70 4.65 -2.17
C ARG A 215 22.82 3.14 -1.96
N GLU A 216 21.89 2.38 -2.50
CA GLU A 216 21.86 0.92 -2.37
C GLU A 216 22.78 0.20 -3.39
N GLY A 217 23.45 0.93 -4.29
CA GLY A 217 24.44 0.38 -5.22
C GLY A 217 23.86 -0.43 -6.39
N GLU A 218 22.59 -0.22 -6.74
CA GLU A 218 21.87 -1.01 -7.75
C GLU A 218 22.15 -0.52 -9.19
N SER A 219 23.32 -0.87 -9.73
CA SER A 219 23.83 -0.37 -11.01
C SER A 219 22.94 -0.68 -12.22
N GLU A 220 22.36 -1.87 -12.30
CA GLU A 220 21.44 -2.26 -13.39
C GLU A 220 20.19 -1.37 -13.39
N LEU A 221 19.58 -1.15 -12.23
CA LEU A 221 18.42 -0.27 -12.11
C LEU A 221 18.78 1.18 -12.47
N LEU A 222 19.96 1.68 -12.07
CA LEU A 222 20.40 3.03 -12.45
C LEU A 222 20.50 3.19 -13.97
N GLN A 223 21.08 2.22 -14.67
CA GLN A 223 21.17 2.27 -16.13
C GLN A 223 19.79 2.34 -16.79
N ILE A 224 18.78 1.68 -16.23
CA ILE A 224 17.41 1.70 -16.75
C ILE A 224 16.72 3.04 -16.48
N LEU A 225 16.97 3.65 -15.33
CA LEU A 225 16.32 4.89 -14.90
C LEU A 225 16.96 6.15 -15.48
N GLU A 226 18.27 6.12 -15.78
CA GLU A 226 19.02 7.28 -16.28
C GLU A 226 19.13 7.36 -17.80
N LYS A 227 19.08 6.21 -18.50
CA LYS A 227 18.94 6.18 -19.98
C LYS A 227 17.54 6.59 -20.37
#